data_AF-A0A820FZQ3-F1
#
_entry.id   AF-A0A820FZQ3-F1
#
_cell.length_a   1.000
_cell.length_b   1.000
_cell.length_c   1.000
_cell.angle_alpha   90.00
_cell.angle_beta   90.00
_cell.angle_gamma   90.00
#
_symmetry.space_group_name_H-M   'P 1'
#
loop_
_entity.id
_entity.type
_entity.pdbx_description
1 polymer ?
#
loop_
_entity_poly.entity_id
_entity_poly.type
_entity_poly.pdbx_seq_one_letter_code
_entity_poly.pdbx_strand_id
1 'polypeptide(L)' 'YEIDWLLGLVVVQELGLIGGFKIVGKRSLSLIPILGWSWFFSESIFLRRIWESDKKVLEHDIRQLLNGYPDNYYFSN' A
#
# COMPACT_ATOMS: atom_id res chain seq x y z
N TYR A 1 -16.50 -6.28 1.56
CA TYR A 1 -15.23 -6.77 2.13
C TYR A 1 -14.19 -7.17 1.09
N GLU A 2 -14.51 -7.90 0.01
CA GLU A 2 -13.47 -8.27 -0.99
C GLU A 2 -13.00 -7.10 -1.89
N ILE A 3 -13.82 -6.06 -2.04
CA ILE A 3 -13.58 -4.93 -2.96
C ILE A 3 -13.36 -3.59 -2.25
N ASP A 4 -13.18 -3.58 -0.93
CA ASP A 4 -13.08 -2.33 -0.16
C ASP A 4 -11.84 -1.52 -0.55
N TRP A 5 -10.78 -2.21 -1.00
CA TRP A 5 -9.59 -1.59 -1.56
C TRP A 5 -9.87 -0.85 -2.87
N LEU A 6 -10.85 -1.31 -3.66
CA LEU A 6 -11.25 -0.67 -4.91
C LEU A 6 -12.00 0.63 -4.63
N LEU A 7 -12.87 0.63 -3.61
CA LEU A 7 -13.51 1.85 -3.14
C LEU A 7 -12.48 2.88 -2.67
N GLY A 8 -11.49 2.45 -1.88
CA GLY A 8 -10.39 3.31 -1.45
C GLY A 8 -9.63 3.92 -2.63
N LEU A 9 -9.33 3.11 -3.65
CA LEU A 9 -8.68 3.57 -4.88
C LEU A 9 -9.51 4.63 -5.62
N VAL A 10 -10.82 4.43 -5.76
CA VAL A 10 -11.72 5.42 -6.38
C VAL A 10 -11.74 6.72 -5.57
N VAL A 11 -11.83 6.64 -4.24
CA VAL A 11 -11.83 7.82 -3.37
C VAL A 11 -10.54 8.63 -3.52
N VAL A 12 -9.37 7.99 -3.47
CA VAL A 12 -8.09 8.72 -3.60
C VAL A 12 -7.87 9.26 -5.02
N GLN A 13 -8.47 8.63 -6.03
CA GLN A 13 -8.43 9.09 -7.41
C GLN A 13 -9.18 10.42 -7.54
N GLU A 14 -10.37 10.51 -6.98
CA GLU A 14 -11.16 11.77 -6.94
C GLU A 14 -10.45 12.89 -6.18
N LEU A 15 -9.62 12.54 -5.19
CA LEU A 15 -8.82 13.51 -4.43
C LEU A 15 -7.48 13.88 -5.10
N GLY A 16 -7.13 13.26 -6.23
CA GLY A 16 -5.83 13.46 -6.88
C GLY A 16 -4.63 12.87 -6.10
N LEU A 17 -4.88 11.98 -5.14
CA LEU A 17 -3.88 11.39 -4.23
C LEU A 17 -3.45 9.97 -4.62
N ILE A 18 -3.64 9.59 -5.89
CA ILE A 18 -3.44 8.20 -6.34
C ILE A 18 -1.99 7.71 -6.16
N GLY A 19 -0.99 8.58 -6.23
CA GLY A 19 0.42 8.23 -6.03
C GLY A 19 0.77 7.86 -4.58
N GLY A 20 -0.01 8.37 -3.62
CA GLY A 20 0.14 8.06 -2.19
C GLY A 20 -0.63 6.83 -1.75
N PHE A 21 -1.44 6.24 -2.62
CA PHE A 21 -2.24 5.08 -2.27
C PHE A 21 -1.40 3.81 -2.20
N LYS A 22 -1.37 3.20 -1.02
CA LYS A 22 -0.64 1.97 -0.73
C LYS A 22 -1.59 1.00 -0.03
N ILE A 23 -1.45 -0.28 -0.33
CA ILE A 23 -2.28 -1.33 0.28
C ILE A 23 -1.42 -2.14 1.26
N VAL A 24 -2.01 -2.53 2.39
CA VAL A 24 -1.46 -3.55 3.28
C VAL A 24 -2.29 -4.84 3.10
N GLY A 25 -1.77 -5.76 2.29
CA GLY A 25 -2.49 -6.91 1.76
C GLY A 25 -2.03 -8.26 2.32
N LYS A 26 -2.78 -9.32 2.02
CA LYS A 26 -2.31 -10.70 2.23
C LYS A 26 -1.19 -11.01 1.22
N ARG A 27 -0.15 -11.72 1.64
CA ARG A 27 0.91 -12.22 0.75
C ARG A 27 0.40 -13.07 -0.40
N SER A 28 -0.72 -13.78 -0.22
CA SER A 28 -1.36 -14.50 -1.32
C SER A 28 -1.80 -13.59 -2.48
N LEU A 29 -2.11 -12.32 -2.21
CA LEU A 29 -2.51 -11.35 -3.25
C LEU A 29 -1.35 -10.96 -4.15
N SER A 30 -0.10 -11.04 -3.68
CA SER A 30 1.07 -10.75 -4.52
C SER A 30 1.26 -11.80 -5.62
N LEU A 31 0.62 -12.98 -5.48
CA LEU A 31 0.67 -14.07 -6.45
C LEU A 31 -0.38 -13.93 -7.55
N ILE A 32 -1.34 -13.00 -7.40
CA ILE A 32 -2.37 -12.77 -8.42
C ILE A 32 -1.71 -12.01 -9.58
N PRO A 33 -1.74 -12.54 -10.81
CA PRO A 33 -1.19 -11.86 -11.97
C PRO A 33 -1.85 -10.49 -12.17
N ILE A 34 -1.09 -9.53 -12.72
CA ILE A 34 -1.52 -8.15 -12.95
C ILE A 34 -1.77 -7.39 -11.64
N LEU A 35 -2.78 -7.74 -10.84
CA LEU A 35 -3.11 -7.01 -9.60
C LEU A 35 -1.99 -7.08 -8.55
N GLY A 36 -1.48 -8.28 -8.28
CA GLY A 36 -0.39 -8.47 -7.33
C GLY A 36 0.90 -7.78 -7.78
N TRP A 37 1.17 -7.76 -9.08
CA TRP A 37 2.31 -7.07 -9.65
C TRP A 37 2.15 -5.57 -9.63
N SER A 38 0.97 -5.04 -9.99
CA SER A 38 0.65 -3.62 -9.88
C SER A 38 0.88 -3.13 -8.44
N TRP A 39 0.43 -3.91 -7.44
CA TRP A 39 0.65 -3.55 -6.04
C TRP A 39 2.10 -3.67 -5.60
N PHE A 40 2.82 -4.69 -6.08
CA PHE A 40 4.25 -4.83 -5.85
C PHE A 40 5.03 -3.61 -6.39
N PHE A 41 4.74 -3.17 -7.61
CA PHE A 41 5.35 -1.97 -8.20
C PHE A 41 4.88 -0.66 -7.57
N SER A 42 3.72 -0.67 -6.91
CA SER A 42 3.24 0.46 -6.12
C SER A 42 3.83 0.54 -4.71
N GLU A 43 4.83 -0.28 -4.35
CA GLU A 43 5.39 -0.34 -2.98
C GLU A 43 4.35 -0.68 -1.89
N SER A 44 3.33 -1.46 -2.24
CA SER A 44 2.35 -1.95 -1.27
C SER A 44 2.95 -3.05 -0.38
N ILE A 45 2.47 -3.14 0.86
CA ILE A 45 3.00 -4.05 1.88
C ILE A 45 2.22 -5.37 1.87
N PHE A 46 2.94 -6.49 1.89
CA PHE A 46 2.33 -7.83 1.87
C PHE A 46 2.65 -8.63 3.15
N LEU A 47 1.61 -9.07 3.85
CA LEU A 47 1.72 -9.75 5.16
C LEU A 47 1.36 -11.23 5.09
N ARG A 48 2.01 -12.07 5.90
CA ARG A 48 1.72 -13.52 5.99
C ARG A 48 0.50 -13.85 6.86
N ARG A 49 -0.05 -12.86 7.57
CA ARG A 49 -1.13 -13.00 8.57
C ARG A 49 -0.67 -13.73 9.84
N ILE A 50 0.57 -13.50 10.24
CA ILE A 50 1.18 -13.98 11.48
C ILE A 50 1.81 -12.79 12.18
N TRP A 51 1.14 -12.28 13.22
CA TRP A 51 1.43 -11.00 13.86
C TRP A 51 2.88 -10.86 14.33
N GLU A 52 3.42 -11.90 14.96
CA GLU A 52 4.79 -11.91 15.51
C GLU A 52 5.84 -11.65 14.43
N SER A 53 5.61 -12.17 13.22
CA SER A 53 6.50 -12.00 12.09
C SER A 53 6.20 -10.71 11.31
N ASP A 54 4.92 -10.38 11.18
CA ASP A 54 4.44 -9.27 10.36
C ASP A 54 4.68 -7.91 11.04
N LYS A 55 4.74 -7.85 12.38
CA LYS A 55 5.02 -6.60 13.10
C LYS A 55 6.35 -5.97 12.68
N LYS A 56 7.40 -6.79 12.57
CA LYS A 56 8.74 -6.32 12.16
C LYS A 56 8.77 -5.87 10.70
N VAL A 57 8.07 -6.61 9.82
CA VAL A 57 7.95 -6.27 8.40
C VAL A 57 7.20 -4.96 8.23
N LEU A 58 6.05 -4.82 8.91
CA LEU A 58 5.23 -3.62 8.84
C LEU A 58 5.99 -2.38 9.34
N GLU A 59 6.72 -2.49 10.46
CA GLU A 59 7.52 -1.39 10.97
C GLU A 59 8.62 -0.98 9.97
N HIS A 60 9.32 -1.95 9.40
CA HIS A 60 10.38 -1.70 8.44
C HIS A 60 9.84 -1.03 7.17
N ASP A 61 8.81 -1.62 6.56
CA ASP A 61 8.26 -1.18 5.29
C ASP A 61 7.59 0.20 5.42
N ILE A 62 6.84 0.45 6.50
CA ILE A 62 6.25 1.78 6.75
C ILE A 62 7.35 2.83 6.92
N ARG A 63 8.43 2.54 7.67
CA ARG A 63 9.54 3.48 7.83
C ARG A 63 10.22 3.78 6.49
N GLN A 64 10.41 2.77 5.65
CA GLN A 64 10.98 2.97 4.31
C GLN A 64 10.07 3.84 3.44
N LEU A 65 8.77 3.58 3.43
CA LEU A 65 7.79 4.38 2.71
C LEU A 65 7.82 5.84 3.17
N LEU A 66 7.75 6.09 4.48
CA LEU A 66 7.76 7.45 5.03
C LEU A 66 9.04 8.23 4.72
N ASN A 67 10.20 7.55 4.72
CA ASN A 67 11.48 8.18 4.38
C ASN A 67 11.62 8.47 2.88
N GLY A 68 10.87 7.77 2.01
CA GLY A 68 10.91 7.96 0.57
C GLY A 68 10.01 9.10 0.06
N TYR A 69 9.07 9.57 0.86
CA TYR A 69 8.18 10.66 0.46
C TYR A 69 8.87 12.03 0.61
N PRO A 70 8.76 12.92 -0.39
CA PRO A 70 9.27 14.29 -0.27
C PRO A 70 8.43 15.10 0.74
N ASP A 71 9.04 16.15 1.28
CA ASP A 71 8.34 17.11 2.14
C ASP A 71 7.14 17.71 1.39
N ASN A 72 5.99 17.83 2.07
CA ASN A 72 4.71 18.32 1.53
C ASN A 72 4.04 17.46 0.45
N TYR A 73 4.33 16.15 0.37
CA TYR A 73 3.78 15.25 -0.65
C TYR A 73 2.24 15.29 -0.83
N TYR A 74 1.47 15.44 0.25
CA TYR A 74 0.00 15.36 0.21
C TYR A 74 -0.71 16.71 0.04
N PHE A 75 -0.02 17.81 0.31
CA PHE A 75 -0.60 19.15 0.30
C PHE A 75 0.44 20.15 -0.22
N SER A 76 0.45 20.42 -1.52
CA SER A 76 1.12 21.61 -2.06
C SER A 76 0.17 22.80 -1.88
N ASN A 77 0.57 23.79 -1.10
CA ASN A 77 -0.10 25.08 -0.99
C ASN A 77 0.34 26.00 -2.14
#